data_AF-A0A349CVM5-F1
#
_entry.id   AF-A0A349CVM5-F1
#
_cell.length_a   1.000
_cell.length_b   1.000
_cell.length_c   1.000
_cell.angle_alpha   90.00
_cell.angle_beta   90.00
_cell.angle_gamma   90.00
#
_symmetry.space_group_name_H-M   'P 1'
#
loop_
_entity.id
_entity.type
_entity.pdbx_description
1 polymer ?
#
loop_
_entity_poly.entity_id
_entity_poly.type
_entity_poly.pdbx_seq_one_letter_code
_entity_poly.pdbx_strand_id
1 'polypeptide(L)'
;MTATAEIIDGTAAAVRAGRRARTRRRTIAVAALVILLIGLSIAMLTLGNTVYPLGDLIAVMLGNDVPGASFTVGTLRIPRTLTGVLAGVAFGVAGVTFQTMLRNPLASPDVIGITSGASAAAILSLIVLGWGSGATMTLALLAGVGTAVVIYIAARGGTSTGGRLILIGIGIGAMLDAVVAYLLVRAQVYDVAV
;
A
#
# COMPACT_ATOMS: atom_id res chain seq x y z
N MET A 1 41.25 -4.96 -39.46
CA MET A 1 39.76 -4.94 -39.57
C MET A 1 39.11 -6.15 -38.89
N THR A 2 39.69 -7.35 -38.94
CA THR A 2 39.16 -8.57 -38.30
C THR A 2 39.19 -8.56 -36.76
N ALA A 3 40.28 -8.12 -36.14
CA ALA A 3 40.39 -8.07 -34.66
C ALA A 3 39.37 -7.11 -34.01
N THR A 4 39.02 -6.02 -34.69
CA THR A 4 38.03 -5.05 -34.19
C THR A 4 36.60 -5.63 -34.25
N ALA A 5 36.28 -6.39 -35.30
CA ALA A 5 34.98 -7.06 -35.43
C ALA A 5 34.77 -8.12 -34.34
N GLU A 6 35.82 -8.90 -34.03
CA GLU A 6 35.78 -9.93 -32.99
C GLU A 6 35.57 -9.35 -31.58
N ILE A 7 36.17 -8.19 -31.28
CA ILE A 7 35.96 -7.47 -30.01
C ILE A 7 34.52 -6.91 -29.92
N ILE A 8 33.96 -6.40 -31.01
CA ILE A 8 32.58 -5.88 -31.04
C ILE A 8 31.57 -7.00 -30.85
N ASP A 9 31.76 -8.16 -31.51
CA ASP A 9 30.89 -9.32 -31.37
C ASP A 9 30.96 -9.93 -29.96
N GLY A 10 32.15 -10.02 -29.37
CA GLY A 10 32.35 -10.45 -27.97
C GLY A 10 31.66 -9.52 -26.97
N THR A 11 31.76 -8.20 -27.18
CA THR A 11 31.10 -7.19 -26.34
C THR A 11 29.58 -7.24 -26.49
N ALA A 12 29.07 -7.38 -27.72
CA ALA A 12 27.64 -7.52 -28.00
C ALA A 12 27.06 -8.79 -27.38
N ALA A 13 27.79 -9.91 -27.44
CA ALA A 13 27.42 -11.17 -26.79
C ALA A 13 27.37 -11.03 -25.27
N ALA A 14 28.37 -10.39 -24.65
CA ALA A 14 28.40 -10.14 -23.20
C ALA A 14 27.23 -9.25 -22.74
N VAL A 15 26.92 -8.18 -23.48
CA VAL A 15 25.76 -7.31 -23.19
C VAL A 15 24.43 -8.06 -23.34
N ARG A 16 24.28 -8.89 -24.38
CA ARG A 16 23.08 -9.73 -24.58
C ARG A 16 22.93 -10.76 -23.45
N ALA A 17 24.01 -11.41 -23.03
CA ALA A 17 24.02 -12.36 -21.91
C ALA A 17 23.63 -11.68 -20.59
N GLY A 18 24.20 -10.50 -20.30
CA GLY A 18 23.86 -9.70 -19.12
C GLY A 18 22.38 -9.27 -19.08
N ARG A 19 21.84 -8.82 -20.22
CA ARG A 19 20.41 -8.47 -20.34
C ARG A 19 19.50 -9.68 -20.14
N ARG A 20 19.85 -10.83 -20.72
CA ARG A 20 19.10 -12.10 -20.53
C ARG A 20 19.13 -12.55 -19.07
N ALA A 21 20.28 -12.50 -18.41
CA ALA A 21 20.42 -12.86 -17.01
C ALA A 21 19.60 -11.94 -16.07
N ARG A 22 19.65 -10.62 -16.28
CA ARG A 22 18.84 -9.66 -15.51
C ARG A 22 17.34 -9.85 -15.74
N THR A 23 16.92 -10.07 -16.98
CA THR A 23 15.52 -10.34 -17.32
C THR A 23 15.04 -11.64 -16.69
N ARG A 24 15.82 -12.72 -16.79
CA ARG A 24 15.50 -14.01 -16.16
C ARG A 24 15.36 -13.89 -14.64
N ARG A 25 16.28 -13.20 -13.97
CA ARG A 25 16.19 -12.94 -12.52
C ARG A 25 14.93 -12.16 -12.16
N ARG A 26 14.60 -11.11 -12.93
CA ARG A 26 13.37 -10.32 -12.73
C ARG A 26 12.13 -11.20 -12.91
N THR A 27 12.06 -11.99 -13.98
CA THR A 27 10.93 -12.87 -14.26
C THR A 27 10.75 -13.92 -13.17
N ILE A 28 11.83 -14.54 -12.70
CA ILE A 28 11.79 -15.52 -11.61
C ILE A 28 11.30 -14.85 -10.32
N ALA A 29 11.82 -13.67 -9.97
CA ALA A 29 11.40 -12.94 -8.77
C ALA A 29 9.91 -12.56 -8.84
N VAL A 30 9.44 -12.03 -9.98
CA VAL A 30 8.03 -11.67 -10.17
C VAL A 30 7.14 -12.92 -10.11
N ALA A 31 7.52 -14.01 -10.77
CA ALA A 31 6.77 -15.26 -10.73
C ALA A 31 6.67 -15.81 -9.30
N ALA A 32 7.77 -15.81 -8.54
CA ALA A 32 7.78 -16.23 -7.15
C ALA A 32 6.87 -15.36 -6.26
N LEU A 33 6.89 -14.03 -6.46
CA LEU A 33 6.02 -13.10 -5.72
C LEU A 33 4.54 -13.29 -6.07
N VAL A 34 4.21 -13.57 -7.33
CA VAL A 34 2.83 -13.87 -7.76
C VAL A 34 2.35 -15.18 -7.16
N ILE A 35 3.18 -16.22 -7.18
CA ILE A 35 2.86 -17.52 -6.56
C ILE A 35 2.64 -17.33 -5.05
N LEU A 36 3.52 -16.58 -4.39
CA LEU A 36 3.37 -16.27 -2.96
C LEU A 36 2.08 -15.50 -2.67
N LEU A 37 1.75 -14.49 -3.48
CA LEU A 37 0.51 -13.72 -3.35
C LEU A 37 -0.74 -14.60 -3.46
N ILE A 38 -0.76 -15.50 -4.45
CA ILE A 38 -1.86 -16.46 -4.62
C ILE A 38 -1.94 -17.41 -3.43
N GLY A 39 -0.80 -17.96 -2.99
CA GLY A 39 -0.73 -18.84 -1.84
C GLY A 39 -1.23 -18.18 -0.55
N LEU A 40 -0.82 -16.95 -0.28
CA LEU A 40 -1.29 -16.16 0.87
C LEU A 40 -2.77 -15.79 0.76
N SER A 41 -3.27 -15.52 -0.44
CA SER A 41 -4.70 -15.24 -0.67
C SER A 41 -5.55 -16.48 -0.38
N ILE A 42 -5.13 -17.65 -0.86
CA ILE A 42 -5.78 -18.93 -0.55
C ILE A 42 -5.71 -19.21 0.94
N ALA A 43 -4.55 -19.02 1.57
CA ALA A 43 -4.37 -19.22 3.01
C ALA A 43 -5.29 -18.30 3.83
N MET A 44 -5.43 -17.03 3.45
CA MET A 44 -6.35 -16.08 4.11
C MET A 44 -7.82 -16.51 3.98
N LEU A 45 -8.17 -17.18 2.88
CA LEU A 45 -9.52 -17.66 2.65
C LEU A 45 -9.81 -18.99 3.37
N THR A 46 -8.82 -19.88 3.52
CA THR A 46 -8.96 -21.19 4.18
C THR A 46 -8.75 -21.11 5.69
N LEU A 47 -7.70 -20.44 6.16
CA LEU A 47 -7.32 -20.35 7.56
C LEU A 47 -8.15 -19.28 8.29
N GLY A 48 -8.58 -19.60 9.51
CA GLY A 48 -9.28 -18.70 10.41
C GLY A 48 -9.84 -19.47 11.61
N ASN A 49 -10.84 -18.91 12.29
CA ASN A 49 -11.51 -19.58 13.42
C ASN A 49 -12.12 -20.94 13.03
N THR A 50 -12.51 -21.08 11.75
CA THR A 50 -12.95 -22.33 11.14
C THR A 50 -12.14 -22.53 9.86
N VAL A 51 -11.60 -23.74 9.70
CA VAL A 51 -10.86 -24.16 8.51
C VAL A 51 -11.85 -24.67 7.48
N TYR A 52 -11.91 -24.01 6.33
CA TYR A 52 -12.78 -24.43 5.23
C TYR A 52 -11.96 -25.17 4.17
N PRO A 53 -12.39 -26.36 3.73
CA PRO A 53 -11.73 -27.05 2.62
C PRO A 53 -11.89 -26.29 1.31
N LEU A 54 -10.94 -26.49 0.38
CA LEU A 54 -10.91 -25.80 -0.92
C LEU A 54 -12.17 -26.05 -1.76
N GLY A 55 -12.82 -27.21 -1.60
CA GLY A 55 -14.08 -27.52 -2.30
C GLY A 55 -15.21 -26.57 -1.90
N ASP A 56 -15.37 -26.30 -0.61
CA ASP A 56 -16.40 -25.41 -0.08
C ASP A 56 -16.17 -23.96 -0.49
N LEU A 57 -14.90 -23.55 -0.57
CA LEU A 57 -14.50 -22.24 -1.09
C LEU A 57 -14.92 -22.05 -2.55
N ILE A 58 -14.64 -23.04 -3.40
CA ILE A 58 -15.02 -22.99 -4.82
C ILE A 58 -16.56 -23.01 -4.94
N ALA A 59 -17.25 -23.82 -4.13
CA ALA A 59 -18.71 -23.86 -4.11
C ALA A 59 -19.33 -22.51 -3.74
N VAL A 60 -18.80 -21.83 -2.71
CA VAL A 60 -19.23 -20.48 -2.30
C VAL A 60 -18.90 -19.43 -3.36
N MET A 61 -17.73 -19.50 -4.01
CA MET A 61 -17.38 -18.59 -5.11
C MET A 61 -18.26 -18.80 -6.35
N LEU A 62 -18.77 -20.03 -6.56
CA LEU A 62 -19.74 -20.36 -7.60
C LEU A 62 -21.18 -19.99 -7.23
N GLY A 63 -21.42 -19.45 -6.03
CA GLY A 63 -22.73 -19.00 -5.56
C GLY A 63 -23.58 -20.09 -4.92
N ASN A 64 -23.02 -21.25 -4.58
CA ASN A 64 -23.73 -22.27 -3.81
C ASN A 64 -23.73 -21.91 -2.33
N ASP A 65 -24.87 -22.16 -1.67
CA ASP A 65 -24.98 -21.94 -0.24
C ASP A 65 -24.42 -23.11 0.57
N VAL A 66 -23.28 -22.88 1.23
CA VAL A 66 -22.65 -23.82 2.15
C VAL A 66 -22.84 -23.30 3.58
N PRO A 67 -23.59 -24.02 4.44
CA PRO A 67 -23.88 -23.58 5.81
C PRO A 67 -22.61 -23.21 6.59
N GLY A 68 -22.58 -22.00 7.16
CA GLY A 68 -21.42 -21.48 7.91
C GLY A 68 -20.28 -20.90 7.05
N ALA A 69 -20.05 -21.45 5.85
CA ALA A 69 -18.99 -21.02 4.96
C ALA A 69 -19.41 -19.82 4.07
N SER A 70 -20.63 -19.79 3.54
CA SER A 70 -21.10 -18.74 2.61
C SER A 70 -20.93 -17.33 3.17
N PHE A 71 -21.42 -17.09 4.39
CA PHE A 71 -21.34 -15.77 5.02
C PHE A 71 -19.88 -15.41 5.35
N THR A 72 -19.16 -16.32 6.02
CA THR A 72 -17.78 -16.06 6.45
C THR A 72 -16.86 -15.80 5.25
N VAL A 73 -16.89 -16.67 4.25
CA VAL A 73 -16.02 -16.57 3.07
C VAL A 73 -16.50 -15.44 2.16
N GLY A 74 -17.78 -15.44 1.80
CA GLY A 74 -18.37 -14.51 0.83
C GLY A 74 -18.43 -13.06 1.30
N THR A 75 -18.84 -12.80 2.54
CA THR A 75 -19.11 -11.43 3.01
C THR A 75 -17.97 -10.81 3.83
N LEU A 76 -17.11 -11.62 4.46
CA LEU A 76 -16.04 -11.12 5.32
C LEU A 76 -14.65 -11.36 4.70
N ARG A 77 -14.33 -12.60 4.31
CA ARG A 77 -12.96 -12.95 3.87
C ARG A 77 -12.66 -12.48 2.46
N ILE A 78 -13.54 -12.72 1.48
CA ILE A 78 -13.30 -12.32 0.08
C ILE A 78 -13.12 -10.79 -0.04
N PRO A 79 -14.00 -9.93 0.51
CA PRO A 79 -13.81 -8.49 0.43
C PRO A 79 -12.52 -8.05 1.13
N ARG A 80 -12.19 -8.64 2.28
CA ARG A 80 -10.95 -8.34 3.01
C ARG A 80 -9.70 -8.73 2.22
N THR A 81 -9.65 -9.93 1.63
CA THR A 81 -8.54 -10.36 0.78
C THR A 81 -8.40 -9.44 -0.43
N LEU A 82 -9.50 -9.08 -1.08
CA LEU A 82 -9.49 -8.17 -2.23
C LEU A 82 -8.97 -6.78 -1.85
N THR A 83 -9.45 -6.20 -0.74
CA THR A 83 -8.94 -4.91 -0.25
C THR A 83 -7.45 -4.95 0.06
N GLY A 84 -6.95 -6.04 0.66
CA GLY A 84 -5.52 -6.22 0.93
C GLY A 84 -4.68 -6.29 -0.35
N VAL A 85 -5.13 -7.04 -1.36
CA VAL A 85 -4.45 -7.13 -2.66
C VAL A 85 -4.45 -5.78 -3.37
N LEU A 86 -5.61 -5.11 -3.46
CA LEU A 86 -5.73 -3.82 -4.13
C LEU A 86 -4.92 -2.73 -3.43
N ALA A 87 -4.95 -2.68 -2.09
CA ALA A 87 -4.13 -1.75 -1.32
C ALA A 87 -2.64 -2.02 -1.53
N GLY A 88 -2.21 -3.29 -1.52
CA GLY A 88 -0.82 -3.67 -1.78
C GLY A 88 -0.34 -3.24 -3.19
N VAL A 89 -1.18 -3.42 -4.21
CA VAL A 89 -0.89 -2.95 -5.58
C VAL A 89 -0.77 -1.42 -5.61
N ALA A 90 -1.70 -0.70 -4.97
CA ALA A 90 -1.68 0.76 -4.90
C ALA A 90 -0.40 1.26 -4.21
N PHE A 91 0.00 0.66 -3.08
CA PHE A 91 1.24 0.99 -2.39
C PHE A 91 2.49 0.65 -3.22
N GLY A 92 2.49 -0.46 -3.95
CA GLY A 92 3.59 -0.81 -4.85
C GLY A 92 3.77 0.21 -5.99
N VAL A 93 2.67 0.62 -6.62
CA VAL A 93 2.67 1.65 -7.68
C VAL A 93 3.07 3.02 -7.13
N ALA A 94 2.55 3.40 -5.96
CA ALA A 94 2.95 4.64 -5.30
C ALA A 94 4.46 4.61 -4.95
N GLY A 95 4.95 3.51 -4.38
CA GLY A 95 6.36 3.31 -4.03
C GLY A 95 7.31 3.51 -5.21
N VAL A 96 7.09 2.80 -6.32
CA VAL A 96 7.95 2.94 -7.51
C VAL A 96 7.88 4.35 -8.11
N THR A 97 6.71 4.99 -8.09
CA THR A 97 6.53 6.38 -8.54
C THR A 97 7.36 7.33 -7.70
N PHE A 98 7.26 7.25 -6.37
CA PHE A 98 8.03 8.11 -5.46
C PHE A 98 9.53 7.87 -5.55
N GLN A 99 9.98 6.61 -5.57
CA GLN A 99 11.39 6.26 -5.71
C GLN A 99 11.98 6.80 -7.02
N THR A 100 11.21 6.75 -8.12
CA THR A 100 11.63 7.25 -9.44
C THR A 100 11.65 8.78 -9.47
N MET A 101 10.59 9.43 -8.97
CA MET A 101 10.46 10.88 -8.95
C MET A 101 11.55 11.54 -8.09
N LEU A 102 11.85 10.94 -6.92
CA LEU A 102 12.82 11.45 -5.97
C LEU A 102 14.24 10.95 -6.26
N ARG A 103 14.40 10.01 -7.20
CA ARG A 103 15.66 9.31 -7.50
C ARG A 103 16.33 8.77 -6.23
N ASN A 104 15.51 8.35 -5.27
CA ASN A 104 15.94 7.87 -3.96
C ASN A 104 15.24 6.54 -3.65
N PRO A 105 15.97 5.41 -3.64
CA PRO A 105 15.38 4.10 -3.38
C PRO A 105 14.85 3.94 -1.94
N LEU A 106 15.25 4.83 -1.01
CA LEU A 106 14.74 4.85 0.36
C LEU A 106 13.45 5.69 0.51
N ALA A 107 13.01 6.36 -0.55
CA ALA A 107 11.76 7.13 -0.49
C ALA A 107 10.55 6.19 -0.51
N SER A 108 9.58 6.47 0.36
CA SER A 108 8.28 5.79 0.38
C SER A 108 7.13 6.80 0.50
N PRO A 109 5.97 6.50 -0.10
CA PRO A 109 4.78 7.38 -0.06
C PRO A 109 4.28 7.66 1.36
N ASP A 110 4.50 6.73 2.28
CA ASP A 110 3.99 6.79 3.65
C ASP A 110 4.67 7.88 4.50
N VAL A 111 5.94 8.18 4.21
CA VAL A 111 6.77 9.13 4.98
C VAL A 111 6.34 10.60 4.74
N ILE A 112 5.46 10.86 3.80
CA ILE A 112 5.09 12.21 3.38
C ILE A 112 3.95 12.79 4.22
N GLY A 113 3.35 12.03 5.15
CA GLY A 113 2.32 12.54 6.08
C GLY A 113 0.88 12.49 5.55
N ILE A 114 0.67 11.97 4.33
CA ILE A 114 -0.66 11.73 3.75
C ILE A 114 -1.46 10.74 4.63
N THR A 115 -0.80 9.68 5.09
CA THR A 115 -1.38 8.67 5.99
C THR A 115 -1.76 9.28 7.34
N SER A 116 -0.90 10.14 7.91
CA SER A 116 -1.16 10.87 9.15
C SER A 116 -2.36 11.80 9.01
N GLY A 117 -2.49 12.50 7.88
CA GLY A 117 -3.64 13.39 7.60
C GLY A 117 -4.96 12.67 7.48
N ALA A 118 -4.98 11.53 6.77
CA ALA A 118 -6.16 10.67 6.70
C ALA A 118 -6.52 10.09 8.08
N SER A 119 -5.53 9.69 8.86
CA SER A 119 -5.72 9.11 10.20
C SER A 119 -6.24 10.14 11.21
N ALA A 120 -5.68 11.36 11.21
CA ALA A 120 -6.14 12.45 12.05
C ALA A 120 -7.61 12.79 11.79
N ALA A 121 -8.00 12.88 10.51
CA ALA A 121 -9.39 13.13 10.13
C ALA A 121 -10.32 11.97 10.49
N ALA A 122 -9.86 10.72 10.32
CA ALA A 122 -10.64 9.55 10.70
C ALA A 122 -10.93 9.55 12.20
N ILE A 123 -9.89 9.73 13.03
CA ILE A 123 -10.00 9.77 14.49
C ILE A 123 -10.85 10.95 14.95
N LEU A 124 -10.63 12.14 14.38
CA LEU A 124 -11.47 13.31 14.65
C LEU A 124 -12.95 13.03 14.37
N SER A 125 -13.26 12.43 13.22
CA SER A 125 -14.64 12.13 12.85
C SER A 125 -15.31 11.09 13.76
N LEU A 126 -14.56 10.05 14.17
CA LEU A 126 -15.10 8.98 15.00
C LEU A 126 -15.27 9.42 16.45
N ILE A 127 -14.26 10.07 17.00
CA ILE A 127 -14.18 10.34 18.45
C ILE A 127 -14.86 11.66 18.80
N VAL A 128 -14.66 12.70 17.97
CA VAL A 128 -15.17 14.05 18.29
C VAL A 128 -16.53 14.28 17.64
N LEU A 129 -16.70 13.88 16.39
CA LEU A 129 -17.96 14.12 15.66
C LEU A 129 -18.96 12.97 15.78
N GLY A 130 -18.54 11.78 16.22
CA GLY A 130 -19.41 10.61 16.37
C GLY A 130 -19.98 10.11 15.04
N TRP A 131 -19.29 10.30 13.92
CA TRP A 131 -19.79 9.95 12.60
C TRP A 131 -19.76 8.44 12.34
N GLY A 132 -20.67 7.98 11.48
CA GLY A 132 -20.69 6.60 10.99
C GLY A 132 -19.55 6.29 10.02
N SER A 133 -19.25 5.00 9.85
CA SER A 133 -18.10 4.50 9.08
C SER A 133 -17.99 5.06 7.65
N GLY A 134 -19.09 5.21 6.93
CA GLY A 134 -19.07 5.74 5.55
C GLY A 134 -18.65 7.22 5.47
N ALA A 135 -19.15 8.06 6.38
CA ALA A 135 -18.78 9.47 6.44
C ALA A 135 -17.32 9.66 6.92
N THR A 136 -16.87 8.82 7.85
CA THR A 136 -15.47 8.77 8.28
C THR A 136 -14.53 8.43 7.12
N MET A 137 -14.85 7.41 6.33
CA MET A 137 -14.02 6.99 5.18
C MET A 137 -13.88 8.10 4.14
N THR A 138 -14.98 8.78 3.81
CA THR A 138 -14.97 9.89 2.84
C THR A 138 -14.17 11.07 3.35
N LEU A 139 -14.33 11.45 4.63
CA LEU A 139 -13.53 12.52 5.22
C LEU A 139 -12.04 12.16 5.28
N ALA A 140 -11.69 10.94 5.68
CA ALA A 140 -10.31 10.47 5.75
C ALA A 140 -9.63 10.50 4.36
N LEU A 141 -10.34 10.08 3.32
CA LEU A 141 -9.87 10.17 1.94
C LEU A 141 -9.60 11.61 1.51
N LEU A 142 -10.58 12.51 1.74
CA LEU A 142 -10.46 13.93 1.39
C LEU A 142 -9.33 14.62 2.16
N ALA A 143 -9.18 14.30 3.45
CA ALA A 143 -8.10 14.83 4.27
C ALA A 143 -6.72 14.33 3.84
N GLY A 144 -6.59 13.07 3.46
CA GLY A 144 -5.36 12.53 2.88
C GLY A 144 -4.96 13.26 1.59
N VAL A 145 -5.91 13.39 0.65
CA VAL A 145 -5.67 14.14 -0.60
C VAL A 145 -5.36 15.61 -0.32
N GLY A 146 -6.10 16.24 0.60
CA GLY A 146 -5.87 17.62 1.03
C GLY A 146 -4.47 17.81 1.62
N THR A 147 -4.02 16.88 2.45
CA THR A 147 -2.68 16.88 3.04
C THR A 147 -1.61 16.80 1.95
N ALA A 148 -1.77 15.91 0.97
CA ALA A 148 -0.87 15.80 -0.18
C ALA A 148 -0.78 17.12 -0.98
N VAL A 149 -1.92 17.79 -1.21
CA VAL A 149 -1.98 19.08 -1.91
C VAL A 149 -1.27 20.18 -1.10
N VAL A 150 -1.50 20.25 0.21
CA VAL A 150 -0.84 21.22 1.09
C VAL A 150 0.67 21.05 1.06
N ILE A 151 1.16 19.81 1.16
CA ILE A 151 2.59 19.50 1.10
C ILE A 151 3.17 19.89 -0.26
N TYR A 152 2.48 19.56 -1.36
CA TYR A 152 2.92 19.92 -2.71
C TYR A 152 3.00 21.45 -2.89
N ILE A 153 1.99 22.18 -2.43
CA ILE A 153 1.96 23.65 -2.48
C ILE A 153 3.07 24.27 -1.62
N ALA A 154 3.37 23.70 -0.45
CA ALA A 154 4.44 24.19 0.41
C ALA A 154 5.84 23.88 -0.17
N ALA A 155 5.96 22.79 -0.95
CA ALA A 155 7.22 22.38 -1.56
C ALA A 155 7.53 23.08 -2.89
N ARG A 156 6.53 23.68 -3.56
CA ARG A 156 6.75 24.36 -4.86
C ARG A 156 7.54 25.67 -4.68
N GLY A 157 8.50 25.93 -5.58
CA GLY A 157 9.20 27.23 -5.66
C GLY A 157 10.68 27.25 -5.23
N GLY A 158 11.44 26.18 -5.43
CA GLY A 158 12.89 26.16 -5.19
C GLY A 158 13.67 25.27 -6.18
N THR A 159 15.00 25.36 -6.16
CA THR A 159 15.91 24.63 -7.06
C THR A 159 16.02 23.12 -6.79
N SER A 160 15.63 22.65 -5.59
CA SER A 160 15.57 21.23 -5.23
C SER A 160 14.18 20.84 -4.73
N THR A 161 13.32 20.45 -5.66
CA THR A 161 11.92 20.08 -5.38
C THR A 161 11.80 18.77 -4.59
N GLY A 162 12.70 17.80 -4.82
CA GLY A 162 12.59 16.46 -4.22
C GLY A 162 12.89 16.41 -2.72
N GLY A 163 14.06 16.91 -2.30
CA GLY A 163 14.44 16.88 -0.88
C GLY A 163 13.54 17.74 0.01
N ARG A 164 13.09 18.89 -0.52
CA ARG A 164 12.18 19.79 0.19
C ARG A 164 10.79 19.17 0.40
N LEU A 165 10.28 18.45 -0.59
CA LEU A 165 9.01 17.71 -0.48
C LEU A 165 9.06 16.68 0.66
N ILE A 166 10.18 15.97 0.80
CA ILE A 166 10.38 14.98 1.87
C ILE A 166 10.40 15.67 3.25
N LEU A 167 11.21 16.72 3.42
CA LEU A 167 11.33 17.42 4.70
C LEU A 167 10.01 18.05 5.17
N ILE A 168 9.29 18.68 4.24
CA ILE A 168 7.97 19.26 4.53
C ILE A 168 6.96 18.16 4.88
N GLY A 169 6.96 17.05 4.11
CA GLY A 169 6.10 15.90 4.37
C GLY A 169 6.33 15.30 5.77
N ILE A 170 7.60 15.09 6.15
CA ILE A 170 7.94 14.58 7.49
C ILE A 170 7.49 15.56 8.58
N GLY A 171 7.72 16.86 8.40
CA GLY A 171 7.30 17.88 9.36
C GLY A 171 5.79 17.93 9.55
N ILE A 172 5.03 17.97 8.47
CA ILE A 172 3.55 17.98 8.50
C ILE A 172 3.02 16.65 9.04
N GLY A 173 3.59 15.51 8.63
CA GLY A 173 3.25 14.19 9.15
C GLY A 173 3.42 14.12 10.67
N ALA A 174 4.57 14.54 11.20
CA ALA A 174 4.81 14.56 12.64
C ALA A 174 3.84 15.48 13.41
N MET A 175 3.46 16.63 12.83
CA MET A 175 2.43 17.50 13.43
C MET A 175 1.07 16.80 13.48
N LEU A 176 0.68 16.10 12.42
CA LEU A 176 -0.58 15.36 12.35
C LEU A 176 -0.58 14.14 13.26
N ASP A 177 0.54 13.43 13.39
CA ASP A 177 0.70 12.33 14.34
C ASP A 177 0.58 12.81 15.78
N ALA A 178 1.10 14.00 16.10
CA ALA A 178 0.89 14.62 17.41
C ALA A 178 -0.60 14.91 17.69
N VAL A 179 -1.35 15.36 16.67
CA VAL A 179 -2.81 15.53 16.77
C VAL A 179 -3.51 14.19 16.99
N VAL A 180 -3.13 13.15 16.24
CA VAL A 180 -3.64 11.78 16.42
C VAL A 180 -3.42 11.30 17.86
N ALA A 181 -2.19 11.42 18.36
CA ALA A 181 -1.83 11.02 19.72
C ALA A 181 -2.65 11.80 20.78
N TYR A 182 -2.79 13.11 20.61
CA TYR A 182 -3.61 13.94 21.49
C TYR A 182 -5.07 13.49 21.51
N LEU A 183 -5.67 13.26 20.34
CA LEU A 183 -7.07 12.82 20.23
C LEU A 183 -7.29 11.45 20.88
N LEU A 184 -6.34 10.52 20.71
CA LEU A 184 -6.41 9.19 21.34
C LEU A 184 -6.34 9.28 22.87
N VAL A 185 -5.45 10.10 23.42
CA VAL A 185 -5.39 10.33 24.88
C VAL A 185 -6.70 10.89 25.40
N ARG A 186 -7.30 11.87 24.69
CA ARG A 186 -8.60 12.42 25.08
C ARG A 186 -9.72 11.39 25.00
N ALA A 187 -9.69 10.52 24.00
CA ALA A 187 -10.67 9.45 23.85
C ALA A 187 -10.63 8.45 25.02
N GLN A 188 -9.45 8.03 25.45
CA GLN A 188 -9.28 7.12 26.58
C GLN A 188 -9.84 7.72 27.87
N VAL A 189 -9.73 9.03 28.07
CA VAL A 189 -10.33 9.71 29.24
C VAL A 189 -11.86 9.64 29.21
N TYR A 190 -12.48 9.72 28.02
CA TYR A 190 -13.94 9.58 27.90
C TYR A 190 -14.42 8.15 28.15
N ASP A 191 -13.65 7.14 27.74
CA ASP A 191 -14.03 5.73 27.90
C ASP A 191 -13.89 5.21 29.35
N VAL A 192 -13.02 5.84 30.16
CA VAL A 192 -12.81 5.48 31.58
C VAL A 192 -13.78 6.23 32.52
N ALA A 193 -14.48 7.26 32.02
CA ALA A 193 -15.42 8.06 32.79
C ALA A 193 -16.87 7.56 32.72
N VAL A 194 -17.11 6.44 32.04
CA VAL A 194 -18.40 5.72 31.95
C VAL A 194 -18.29 4.40 32.69
#